data_AF-A0A3C1RZT1-F1
#
_entry.id   AF-A0A3C1RZT1-F1
#
_cell.length_a   1.000
_cell.length_b   1.000
_cell.length_c   1.000
_cell.angle_alpha   90.00
_cell.angle_beta   90.00
_cell.angle_gamma   90.00
#
_symmetry.space_group_name_H-M   'P 1'
#
loop_
_entity.id
_entity.type
_entity.pdbx_description
1 polymer ?
#
loop_
_entity_poly.entity_id
_entity_poly.type
_entity_poly.pdbx_seq_one_letter_code
_entity_poly.pdbx_strand_id
1 'polypeptide(L)'
;MMLFKTKILKNISILSIILSSMATNAQKNKIDGVAVVVGKNVVLNSDIEKFKKEVELRSEGKINFSDCDMLEELMKQKLLAHHAIIDSLSVSQGEIDKGVQRSIAFFTK
;
A
#
# COMPACT_ATOMS: atom_id res chain seq x y z
N MET A 1 -28.04 1.76 59.50
CA MET A 1 -26.78 1.92 58.72
C MET A 1 -26.74 0.89 57.58
N MET A 2 -27.60 1.03 56.56
CA MET A 2 -27.71 0.00 55.49
C MET A 2 -27.96 0.58 54.07
N LEU A 3 -28.40 1.85 53.97
CA LEU A 3 -28.74 2.51 52.70
C LEU A 3 -27.53 3.10 51.94
N PHE A 4 -26.39 3.33 52.60
CA PHE A 4 -25.18 3.87 51.95
C PHE A 4 -24.40 2.80 51.17
N LYS A 5 -24.38 1.53 51.65
CA LYS A 5 -23.65 0.43 51.00
C LYS A 5 -24.23 0.06 49.62
N THR A 6 -25.55 0.14 49.44
CA THR A 6 -26.22 -0.19 48.16
C THR A 6 -26.00 0.86 47.09
N LYS A 7 -25.95 2.16 47.44
CA LYS A 7 -25.60 3.25 46.50
C LYS A 7 -24.15 3.14 46.01
N ILE A 8 -23.21 2.81 46.90
CA ILE A 8 -21.80 2.63 46.55
C ILE A 8 -21.61 1.42 45.63
N LEU A 9 -22.26 0.28 45.92
CA LEU A 9 -22.19 -0.92 45.08
C LEU A 9 -22.81 -0.71 43.69
N LYS A 10 -23.91 0.06 43.60
CA LYS A 10 -24.56 0.42 42.33
C LYS A 10 -23.69 1.37 41.48
N ASN A 11 -23.02 2.33 42.10
CA ASN A 11 -22.10 3.24 41.41
C ASN A 11 -20.83 2.52 40.88
N ILE A 12 -20.30 1.54 41.61
CA ILE A 12 -19.16 0.72 41.17
C ILE A 12 -19.54 -0.17 39.96
N SER A 13 -20.75 -0.74 39.98
CA SER A 13 -21.27 -1.51 38.84
C SER A 13 -21.44 -0.67 37.57
N ILE A 14 -21.85 0.59 37.71
CA ILE A 14 -21.99 1.53 36.59
C ILE A 14 -20.62 1.95 36.03
N LEU A 15 -19.61 2.12 36.89
CA LEU A 15 -18.25 2.46 36.48
C LEU A 15 -17.56 1.32 35.70
N SER A 16 -17.83 0.06 36.05
CA SER A 16 -17.31 -1.12 35.34
C SER A 16 -17.85 -1.27 33.92
N ILE A 17 -19.08 -0.83 33.66
CA ILE A 17 -19.70 -0.87 32.33
C ILE A 17 -19.10 0.17 31.39
N ILE A 18 -18.76 1.36 31.91
CA ILE A 18 -18.17 2.46 31.14
C ILE A 18 -16.71 2.14 30.74
N LEU A 19 -15.97 1.39 31.56
CA LEU A 19 -14.60 0.99 31.24
C LEU A 19 -14.53 -0.07 30.13
N SER A 20 -15.60 -0.86 29.96
CA SER A 20 -15.66 -1.96 28.99
C SER A 20 -15.97 -1.50 27.56
N SER A 21 -16.56 -0.32 27.37
CA SER A 21 -16.90 0.23 26.04
C SER A 21 -15.73 0.91 25.32
N MET A 22 -14.60 1.12 25.99
CA MET A 22 -13.38 1.69 25.39
C MET A 22 -12.52 0.64 24.65
N ALA A 23 -12.82 -0.65 24.80
CA ALA A 23 -12.02 -1.75 24.25
C ALA A 23 -12.46 -2.24 22.86
N THR A 24 -13.50 -1.65 22.25
CA THR A 24 -14.06 -2.12 20.98
C THR A 24 -13.59 -1.30 19.79
N ASN A 25 -12.29 -1.36 19.48
CA ASN A 25 -11.77 -0.94 18.17
C ASN A 25 -11.04 -2.12 17.52
N ALA A 26 -11.80 -3.15 17.11
CA ALA A 26 -11.31 -4.31 16.39
C ALA A 26 -11.61 -4.22 14.87
N GLN A 27 -11.72 -3.01 14.32
CA GLN A 27 -11.91 -2.86 12.89
C GLN A 27 -10.60 -3.19 12.16
N LYS A 28 -10.66 -4.28 11.39
CA LYS A 28 -9.58 -4.78 10.54
C LYS A 28 -9.30 -3.74 9.45
N ASN A 29 -8.32 -2.86 9.67
CA ASN A 29 -7.90 -1.92 8.65
C ASN A 29 -7.31 -2.71 7.48
N LYS A 30 -7.84 -2.52 6.27
CA LYS A 30 -7.27 -3.20 5.10
C LYS A 30 -5.91 -2.55 4.83
N ILE A 31 -4.85 -3.33 4.99
CA ILE A 31 -3.46 -2.85 4.84
C ILE A 31 -3.21 -2.43 3.39
N ASP A 32 -3.71 -3.22 2.44
CA ASP A 32 -3.65 -2.89 1.01
C ASP A 32 -4.83 -3.50 0.26
N GLY A 33 -5.29 -2.80 -0.77
CA GLY A 33 -6.38 -3.21 -1.64
C GLY A 33 -5.88 -3.51 -3.04
N VAL A 34 -6.55 -4.44 -3.72
CA VAL A 34 -6.34 -4.67 -5.15
C VAL A 34 -7.13 -3.61 -5.91
N ALA A 35 -6.44 -2.81 -6.72
CA ALA A 35 -7.05 -1.81 -7.60
C ALA A 35 -7.60 -2.46 -8.88
N VAL A 36 -6.75 -3.23 -9.56
CA VAL A 36 -7.08 -3.89 -10.84
C VAL A 36 -6.24 -5.15 -11.07
N VAL A 37 -6.73 -6.06 -11.89
CA VAL A 37 -6.05 -7.29 -12.31
C VAL A 37 -5.84 -7.27 -13.82
N VAL A 38 -4.60 -7.47 -14.28
CA VAL A 38 -4.23 -7.50 -15.70
C VAL A 38 -3.60 -8.86 -16.00
N GLY A 39 -4.38 -9.77 -16.60
CA GLY A 39 -3.95 -11.15 -16.85
C GLY A 39 -3.60 -11.87 -15.55
N LYS A 40 -2.33 -12.28 -15.39
CA LYS A 40 -1.80 -12.89 -14.16
C LYS A 40 -1.18 -11.88 -13.18
N ASN A 41 -1.12 -10.60 -13.55
CA ASN A 41 -0.51 -9.54 -12.75
C ASN A 41 -1.58 -8.75 -11.98
N VAL A 42 -1.24 -8.32 -10.77
CA VAL A 42 -2.14 -7.54 -9.89
C VAL A 42 -1.52 -6.17 -9.67
N VAL A 43 -2.36 -5.12 -9.64
CA VAL A 43 -1.94 -3.77 -9.25
C VAL A 43 -2.61 -3.43 -7.92
N LEU A 44 -1.79 -3.08 -6.94
CA LEU A 44 -2.21 -2.71 -5.60
C LEU A 44 -2.43 -1.20 -5.51
N ASN A 45 -3.24 -0.75 -4.54
CA ASN A 45 -3.40 0.69 -4.28
C ASN A 45 -2.08 1.32 -3.86
N SER A 46 -1.27 0.61 -3.06
CA SER A 46 0.07 1.06 -2.66
C SER A 46 1.04 1.24 -3.83
N ASP A 47 0.90 0.45 -4.90
CA ASP A 47 1.74 0.59 -6.10
C ASP A 47 1.48 1.93 -6.80
N ILE A 48 0.20 2.33 -6.89
CA ILE A 48 -0.22 3.60 -7.52
C ILE A 48 0.33 4.79 -6.72
N GLU A 49 0.18 4.77 -5.39
CA GLU A 49 0.69 5.84 -4.51
C GLU A 49 2.22 5.94 -4.57
N LYS A 50 2.91 4.79 -4.56
CA LYS A 50 4.37 4.75 -4.65
C LYS A 50 4.85 5.30 -5.99
N PHE A 51 4.22 4.89 -7.08
CA PHE A 51 4.57 5.36 -8.41
C PHE A 51 4.33 6.86 -8.57
N LYS A 52 3.18 7.35 -8.11
CA LYS A 52 2.86 8.77 -8.07
C LYS A 52 3.93 9.57 -7.32
N LYS A 53 4.30 9.13 -6.12
CA LYS A 53 5.33 9.79 -5.30
C LYS A 53 6.69 9.82 -6.01
N GLU A 54 7.07 8.75 -6.71
CA GLU A 54 8.31 8.70 -7.48
C GLU A 54 8.29 9.69 -8.64
N VAL A 55 7.17 9.80 -9.36
CA VAL A 55 7.00 10.75 -10.47
C VAL A 55 7.01 12.20 -9.95
N GLU A 56 6.36 12.49 -8.84
CA GLU A 56 6.37 13.81 -8.19
C GLU A 56 7.79 14.23 -7.79
N LEU A 57 8.55 13.31 -7.19
CA LEU A 57 9.96 13.54 -6.82
C LEU A 57 10.82 13.83 -8.06
N ARG A 58 10.63 13.09 -9.15
CA ARG A 58 11.35 13.30 -10.42
C ARG A 58 10.96 14.61 -11.11
N SER A 59 9.72 15.05 -10.94
CA SER A 59 9.16 16.25 -11.57
C SER A 59 9.38 17.52 -10.75
N GLU A 60 10.15 17.44 -9.65
CA GLU A 60 10.35 18.54 -8.69
C GLU A 60 9.03 19.15 -8.19
N GLY A 61 7.95 18.36 -8.13
CA GLY A 61 6.61 18.83 -7.75
C GLY A 61 5.95 19.81 -8.72
N LYS A 62 6.47 19.99 -9.94
CA LYS A 62 5.92 20.94 -10.93
C LYS A 62 4.66 20.44 -11.63
N ILE A 63 4.44 19.13 -11.65
CA ILE A 63 3.31 18.50 -12.36
C ILE A 63 2.66 17.48 -11.42
N ASN A 64 1.37 17.67 -11.16
CA ASN A 64 0.55 16.71 -10.42
C ASN A 64 -0.20 15.86 -11.45
N PHE A 65 0.08 14.57 -11.48
CA PHE A 65 -0.68 13.61 -12.28
C PHE A 65 -1.84 13.04 -11.46
N SER A 66 -2.96 12.74 -12.13
CA SER A 66 -4.08 12.09 -11.45
C SER A 66 -3.77 10.61 -11.18
N ASP A 67 -4.44 10.03 -10.18
CA ASP A 67 -4.27 8.62 -9.86
C ASP A 67 -4.70 7.72 -11.03
N CYS A 68 -5.65 8.19 -11.85
CA CYS A 68 -6.08 7.52 -13.08
C CYS A 68 -4.98 7.47 -14.14
N ASP A 69 -4.25 8.57 -14.35
CA ASP A 69 -3.15 8.62 -15.32
C ASP A 69 -2.02 7.67 -14.89
N MET A 70 -1.74 7.61 -13.59
CA MET A 70 -0.75 6.71 -13.01
C MET A 70 -1.19 5.25 -13.13
N LEU A 71 -2.47 4.98 -12.90
CA LEU A 71 -3.06 3.66 -13.10
C LEU A 71 -2.97 3.21 -14.56
N GLU A 72 -3.24 4.09 -15.53
CA GLU A 72 -3.17 3.76 -16.96
C GLU A 72 -1.75 3.31 -17.35
N GLU A 73 -0.73 4.07 -16.95
CA GLU A 73 0.67 3.72 -17.24
C GLU A 73 1.07 2.40 -16.56
N LEU A 74 0.67 2.18 -15.31
CA LEU A 74 0.91 0.91 -14.61
C LEU A 74 0.21 -0.26 -15.31
N MET A 75 -1.05 -0.09 -15.75
CA MET A 75 -1.79 -1.13 -16.47
C MET A 75 -1.10 -1.49 -17.79
N LYS A 76 -0.63 -0.49 -18.54
CA LYS A 76 0.12 -0.68 -19.78
C LYS A 76 1.42 -1.46 -19.55
N GLN A 77 2.17 -1.12 -18.52
CA GLN A 77 3.40 -1.83 -18.16
C GLN A 77 3.14 -3.29 -17.78
N LYS A 78 2.09 -3.55 -16.98
CA LYS A 78 1.71 -4.92 -16.61
C LYS A 78 1.19 -5.74 -17.80
N LEU A 79 0.52 -5.10 -18.76
CA LEU A 79 0.06 -5.72 -20.00
C LEU A 79 1.24 -6.12 -20.88
N LEU A 80 2.21 -5.22 -21.07
CA LEU A 80 3.43 -5.53 -21.83
C LEU A 80 4.25 -6.64 -21.16
N ALA A 81 4.36 -6.62 -19.84
CA ALA A 81 5.02 -7.69 -19.09
C ALA A 81 4.31 -9.05 -19.25
N HIS A 82 2.98 -9.06 -19.33
CA HIS A 82 2.22 -10.28 -19.61
C HIS A 82 2.49 -10.82 -21.01
N HIS A 83 2.56 -9.94 -22.01
CA HIS A 83 2.91 -10.31 -23.39
C HIS A 83 4.36 -10.80 -23.52
N ALA A 84 5.31 -10.19 -22.81
CA ALA A 84 6.71 -10.65 -22.83
C ALA A 84 6.86 -12.14 -22.46
N ILE A 85 6.03 -12.62 -21.51
CA ILE A 85 6.01 -14.05 -21.14
C ILE A 85 5.44 -14.91 -22.27
N ILE A 86 4.37 -14.45 -22.94
CA ILE A 86 3.75 -15.15 -24.08
C ILE A 86 4.74 -15.25 -25.24
N ASP A 87 5.47 -14.16 -25.52
CA ASP A 87 6.46 -14.07 -26.59
C ASP A 87 7.81 -14.71 -26.22
N SER A 88 7.87 -15.40 -25.07
CA SER A 88 9.07 -16.10 -24.58
C SER A 88 10.30 -15.19 -24.41
N LEU A 89 10.09 -13.92 -24.11
CA LEU A 89 11.14 -12.94 -23.85
C LEU A 89 11.53 -12.98 -22.37
N SER A 90 12.46 -13.87 -22.02
CA SER A 90 13.03 -13.96 -20.67
C SER A 90 14.39 -13.27 -20.57
N VAL A 91 14.61 -12.48 -19.52
CA VAL A 91 15.90 -11.83 -19.25
C VAL A 91 16.71 -12.68 -18.28
N SER A 92 18.00 -12.91 -18.58
CA SER A 92 18.90 -13.67 -17.69
C SER A 92 19.45 -12.80 -16.56
N GLN A 93 19.77 -13.40 -15.41
CA GLN A 93 20.35 -12.67 -14.28
C GLN A 93 21.65 -11.95 -14.64
N GLY A 94 22.51 -12.58 -15.45
CA GLY A 94 23.76 -11.96 -15.90
C GLY A 94 23.55 -10.72 -16.76
N GLU A 95 22.42 -10.59 -17.45
CA GLU A 95 22.06 -9.37 -18.19
C GLU A 95 21.59 -8.25 -17.26
N ILE A 96 20.80 -8.60 -16.25
CA ILE A 96 20.35 -7.67 -15.19
C ILE A 96 21.56 -7.10 -14.45
N ASP A 97 22.49 -7.96 -14.03
CA ASP A 97 23.68 -7.55 -13.28
C ASP A 97 24.57 -6.61 -14.12
N LYS A 98 24.71 -6.89 -15.42
CA LYS A 98 25.39 -5.99 -16.36
C LYS A 98 24.67 -4.65 -16.53
N GLY A 99 23.34 -4.63 -16.46
CA GLY A 99 22.54 -3.41 -16.46
C GLY A 99 22.81 -2.56 -15.20
N VAL A 100 22.74 -3.19 -14.03
CA VAL A 100 22.99 -2.54 -12.74
C VAL A 100 24.42 -2.00 -12.66
N GLN A 101 25.43 -2.79 -13.07
CA GLN A 101 26.82 -2.33 -13.11
C GLN A 101 27.01 -1.09 -13.99
N ARG A 102 26.32 -1.02 -15.14
CA ARG A 102 26.36 0.18 -16.00
C ARG A 102 25.78 1.40 -15.30
N SER A 103 24.67 1.25 -14.58
CA SER A 103 24.09 2.34 -13.79
C SER A 103 25.00 2.78 -12.63
N ILE A 104 25.63 1.85 -11.92
CA ILE A 104 26.56 2.17 -10.83
C ILE A 104 27.81 2.89 -11.37
N ALA A 105 28.35 2.41 -12.49
CA ALA A 105 29.52 3.01 -13.14
C ALA A 105 29.29 4.47 -13.55
N PHE A 106 28.04 4.86 -13.86
CA PHE A 106 27.69 6.26 -14.14
C PHE A 106 27.87 7.19 -12.93
N PHE A 107 27.62 6.70 -11.70
CA PHE A 107 27.74 7.50 -10.47
C PHE A 107 29.10 7.38 -9.77
N THR A 108 29.96 6.45 -10.19
CA THR A 108 31.27 6.20 -9.57
C THR A 108 32.39 7.06 -10.19
N LYS A 109 32.13 7.69 -11.33
CA LYS A 109 33.03 8.65 -11.98
C LYS A 109 32.69 10.08 -11.56
#